data_AF-E9IX59-F1
#
_entry.id   AF-E9IX59-F1
#
_cell.length_a   1.000
_cell.length_b   1.000
_cell.length_c   1.000
_cell.angle_alpha   90.00
_cell.angle_beta   90.00
_cell.angle_gamma   90.00
#
_symmetry.space_group_name_H-M   'P 1'
#
loop_
_entity.id
_entity.type
_entity.pdbx_description
1 polymer ?
#
loop_
_entity_poly.entity_id
_entity_poly.type
_entity_poly.pdbx_seq_one_letter_code
_entity_poly.pdbx_strand_id
1 'polypeptide(L)'
;MIRARLQLFGRLLLTLREINNTIDDFQSLYHPRIYDDCVSAINIVAGYNEIGKMYKVLAVATNLSTIIKLVGNSIYGCIKHEDAEKKEQVKNLLKLLVIH
;
A
#
# COMPACT_ATOMS: atom_id res chain seq x y z
N MET A 1 7.22 6.89 -17.36
CA MET A 1 7.45 6.32 -16.02
C MET A 1 6.34 6.63 -15.00
N ILE A 2 5.91 7.89 -14.83
CA ILE A 2 4.82 8.24 -13.88
C ILE A 2 3.49 7.54 -14.22
N ARG A 3 3.10 7.49 -15.50
CA ARG A 3 1.86 6.83 -15.94
C ARG A 3 1.79 5.36 -15.52
N ALA A 4 2.87 4.61 -15.68
CA ALA A 4 2.93 3.19 -15.31
C ALA A 4 2.81 3.00 -13.79
N ARG A 5 3.43 3.88 -13.00
CA ARG A 5 3.30 3.89 -11.53
C ARG A 5 1.88 4.21 -11.11
N LEU A 6 1.24 5.20 -11.74
CA LEU A 6 -0.14 5.59 -11.46
C LEU A 6 -1.13 4.47 -11.82
N GLN A 7 -0.95 3.80 -12.96
CA GLN A 7 -1.76 2.63 -13.33
C GLN A 7 -1.59 1.47 -12.35
N LEU A 8 -0.35 1.21 -11.91
CA LEU A 8 -0.08 0.15 -10.95
C LEU A 8 -0.74 0.45 -9.58
N PHE A 9 -0.70 1.71 -9.16
CA PHE A 9 -1.35 2.17 -7.93
C PHE A 9 -2.88 2.13 -8.03
N GLY A 10 -3.44 2.47 -9.21
CA GLY A 10 -4.87 2.31 -9.48
C GLY A 10 -5.31 0.84 -9.44
N ARG A 11 -4.51 -0.09 -9.99
CA ARG A 11 -4.78 -1.53 -9.89
C ARG A 11 -4.76 -2.02 -8.44
N LEU A 12 -3.86 -1.51 -7.62
CA LEU A 12 -3.83 -1.81 -6.18
C LEU A 12 -5.16 -1.41 -5.51
N LEU A 13 -5.65 -0.19 -5.76
CA LEU A 13 -6.91 0.28 -5.16
C LEU A 13 -8.11 -0.57 -5.62
N LEU A 14 -8.17 -0.91 -6.91
CA LEU A 14 -9.23 -1.77 -7.43
C LEU A 14 -9.22 -3.14 -6.75
N THR A 15 -8.05 -3.78 -6.67
CA THR A 15 -7.89 -5.08 -6.02
C THR A 15 -8.24 -5.01 -4.54
N LEU A 16 -7.84 -3.93 -3.87
CA LEU A 16 -8.14 -3.71 -2.46
C LEU A 16 -9.65 -3.52 -2.23
N ARG A 17 -10.34 -2.86 -3.16
CA ARG A 17 -11.81 -2.72 -3.12
C ARG A 17 -12.51 -4.06 -3.35
N GLU A 18 -11.97 -4.95 -4.18
CA GLU A 18 -12.47 -6.31 -4.34
C GLU A 18 -12.35 -7.15 -3.05
N ILE A 19 -11.28 -6.94 -2.26
CA ILE A 19 -11.09 -7.59 -0.95
C ILE A 19 -12.01 -6.97 0.10
N ASN A 20 -12.08 -5.64 0.13
CA ASN A 20 -12.81 -4.90 1.13
C ASN A 20 -13.54 -3.70 0.51
N ASN A 21 -14.86 -3.89 0.32
CA ASN A 21 -15.75 -2.90 -0.30
C ASN A 21 -15.92 -1.61 0.53
N THR A 22 -15.43 -1.54 1.78
CA THR A 22 -15.51 -0.31 2.58
C THR A 22 -14.43 0.71 2.20
N ILE A 23 -13.53 0.37 1.28
CA ILE A 23 -12.38 1.19 0.90
C ILE A 23 -12.75 2.05 -0.31
N ASP A 24 -13.02 3.33 -0.02
CA ASP A 24 -13.29 4.31 -1.07
C ASP A 24 -12.02 5.03 -1.54
N ASP A 25 -11.13 5.38 -0.61
CA ASP A 25 -9.96 6.23 -0.85
C ASP A 25 -8.61 5.61 -0.48
N PHE A 26 -7.55 6.13 -1.08
CA PHE A 26 -6.15 5.81 -0.75
C PHE A 26 -5.75 6.19 0.68
N GLN A 27 -6.49 7.08 1.35
CA GLN A 27 -6.20 7.41 2.75
C GLN A 27 -6.53 6.22 3.67
N SER A 28 -7.56 5.45 3.33
CA SER A 28 -8.00 4.29 4.10
C SER A 28 -6.94 3.19 4.15
N LEU A 29 -6.06 3.09 3.13
CA LEU A 29 -4.90 2.18 3.12
C LEU A 29 -4.00 2.32 4.35
N TYR A 30 -3.97 3.50 4.96
CA TYR A 30 -3.09 3.79 6.10
C TYR A 30 -3.73 3.47 7.45
N HIS A 31 -5.00 3.09 7.49
CA HIS A 31 -5.61 2.60 8.72
C HIS A 31 -5.02 1.23 9.11
N PRO A 32 -4.66 1.02 10.39
CA PRO A 32 -4.05 -0.23 10.84
C PRO A 32 -4.97 -1.45 10.63
N ARG A 33 -6.29 -1.25 10.62
CA ARG A 33 -7.28 -2.30 10.34
C ARG A 33 -7.28 -2.80 8.90
N ILE A 34 -6.74 -2.01 7.97
CA ILE A 34 -6.73 -2.27 6.53
C ILE A 34 -5.36 -2.77 6.08
N TYR A 35 -4.41 -2.89 7.02
CA TYR A 35 -3.03 -3.29 6.73
C TYR A 35 -2.96 -4.67 6.08
N ASP A 36 -3.61 -5.68 6.66
CA ASP A 36 -3.64 -7.05 6.13
C ASP A 36 -4.32 -7.12 4.75
N ASP A 37 -5.40 -6.36 4.56
CA ASP A 37 -6.08 -6.23 3.26
C ASP A 37 -5.14 -5.60 2.21
N CYS A 38 -4.37 -4.60 2.61
CA CYS A 38 -3.39 -3.94 1.74
C CYS A 38 -2.25 -4.90 1.34
N VAL A 39 -1.73 -5.69 2.28
CA VAL A 39 -0.72 -6.71 1.99
C VAL A 39 -1.29 -7.77 1.05
N SER A 40 -2.52 -8.21 1.29
CA SER A 40 -3.24 -9.16 0.42
C SER A 40 -3.43 -8.61 -1.00
N ALA A 41 -3.80 -7.35 -1.13
CA ALA A 41 -3.92 -6.68 -2.43
C ALA A 41 -2.58 -6.59 -3.17
N ILE A 42 -1.48 -6.26 -2.47
CA ILE A 42 -0.13 -6.26 -3.06
C ILE A 42 0.25 -7.65 -3.55
N ASN A 43 -0.04 -8.68 -2.75
CA ASN A 43 0.24 -10.08 -3.10
C ASN A 43 -0.52 -10.50 -4.36
N ILE A 44 -1.80 -10.16 -4.48
CA ILE A 44 -2.60 -10.46 -5.67
C ILE A 44 -2.03 -9.73 -6.90
N VAL A 45 -1.75 -8.42 -6.79
CA VAL A 45 -1.24 -7.62 -7.92
C VAL A 45 0.17 -8.06 -8.35
N ALA A 46 1.02 -8.45 -7.41
CA ALA A 46 2.36 -8.96 -7.69
C ALA A 46 2.39 -10.44 -8.11
N GLY A 47 1.24 -11.12 -8.08
CA GLY A 47 1.10 -12.54 -8.38
C GLY A 47 1.91 -13.39 -7.41
N TYR A 48 1.81 -13.12 -6.11
CA TYR A 48 2.41 -13.95 -5.07
C TYR A 48 1.82 -15.36 -5.12
N ASN A 49 2.70 -16.35 -5.26
CA ASN A 49 2.33 -17.75 -5.20
C ASN A 49 2.58 -18.27 -3.79
N GLU A 50 1.51 -18.57 -3.05
CA GLU A 50 1.57 -19.07 -1.68
C GLU A 50 2.26 -20.44 -1.58
N ILE A 51 2.15 -21.27 -2.62
CA ILE A 51 2.74 -22.62 -2.68
C ILE A 51 4.27 -22.53 -2.82
N GLY A 52 4.75 -21.61 -3.68
CA GLY A 52 6.17 -21.39 -3.93
C GLY A 52 6.82 -20.32 -3.05
N LYS A 53 6.03 -19.60 -2.25
CA LYS A 53 6.42 -18.37 -1.52
C LYS A 53 7.17 -17.35 -2.39
N MET A 54 6.83 -17.26 -3.66
CA MET A 54 7.53 -16.43 -4.64
C MET A 54 6.56 -15.48 -5.35
N TYR A 55 7.01 -14.25 -5.53
CA TYR A 55 6.32 -13.29 -6.40
C TYR A 55 6.58 -13.63 -7.87
N LYS A 56 5.50 -13.74 -8.65
CA LYS A 56 5.61 -13.88 -10.11
C LYS A 56 6.40 -12.72 -10.73
N VAL A 57 6.25 -11.52 -10.16
CA VAL A 57 7.05 -10.36 -10.55
C VAL A 57 7.50 -9.59 -9.30
N LEU A 58 8.69 -9.89 -8.78
CA LEU A 58 9.27 -9.20 -7.62
C LEU A 58 9.35 -7.68 -7.82
N ALA A 59 9.66 -7.23 -9.04
CA ALA A 59 9.72 -5.81 -9.37
C ALA A 59 8.37 -5.10 -9.17
N VAL A 60 7.23 -5.79 -9.31
CA VAL A 60 5.90 -5.21 -9.07
C VAL A 60 5.68 -5.00 -7.57
N ALA A 61 6.00 -6.01 -6.74
CA ALA A 61 5.91 -5.90 -5.29
C ALA A 61 6.80 -4.75 -4.76
N THR A 62 8.07 -4.69 -5.18
CA THR A 62 9.00 -3.63 -4.76
C THR A 62 8.53 -2.24 -5.22
N ASN A 63 8.02 -2.12 -6.45
CA ASN A 63 7.50 -0.86 -6.95
C ASN A 63 6.25 -0.41 -6.17
N LEU A 64 5.32 -1.33 -5.86
CA LEU A 64 4.14 -1.04 -5.06
C LEU A 64 4.52 -0.58 -3.66
N SER A 65 5.38 -1.33 -2.97
CA SER A 65 5.89 -0.96 -1.63
C SER A 65 6.57 0.42 -1.65
N THR A 66 7.33 0.73 -2.70
CA THR A 66 7.97 2.04 -2.86
C THR A 66 6.95 3.16 -3.05
N ILE A 67 5.93 2.95 -3.89
CA ILE A 67 4.89 3.95 -4.14
C ILE A 67 4.06 4.18 -2.88
N ILE A 68 3.66 3.13 -2.16
CA ILE A 68 2.92 3.23 -0.90
C ILE A 68 3.73 4.02 0.13
N LYS A 69 5.04 3.77 0.22
CA LYS A 69 5.95 4.53 1.09
C LYS A 69 6.02 6.00 0.72
N LEU A 70 6.17 6.32 -0.57
CA LEU A 70 6.23 7.70 -1.06
C LEU A 70 4.94 8.46 -0.76
N VAL A 71 3.78 7.85 -1.03
CA VAL A 71 2.47 8.44 -0.74
C VAL A 71 2.29 8.60 0.77
N GLY A 72 2.67 7.60 1.57
CA GLY A 72 2.59 7.67 3.03
C GLY A 72 3.47 8.80 3.59
N ASN A 73 4.70 8.94 3.10
CA ASN A 73 5.58 10.02 3.54
C ASN A 73 5.06 11.40 3.12
N SER A 74 4.41 11.50 1.96
CA SER A 74 3.75 12.74 1.51
C SER A 74 2.56 13.09 2.41
N ILE A 75 1.73 12.10 2.76
CA ILE A 75 0.60 12.27 3.67
C ILE A 75 1.10 12.64 5.07
N TYR A 76 2.14 11.97 5.58
CA TYR A 76 2.81 12.33 6.84
C TYR A 76 3.33 13.77 6.85
N GLY A 77 3.90 14.22 5.72
CA GLY A 77 4.32 15.61 5.52
C GLY A 77 3.16 16.61 5.54
N CYS A 78 1.99 16.24 5.01
CA CYS A 78 0.78 17.05 5.04
C CYS A 78 0.09 17.04 6.42
N ILE A 79 0.10 15.91 7.14
CA ILE A 79 -0.47 15.76 8.50
C ILE A 79 0.24 16.62 9.55
N LYS A 80 1.43 17.16 9.22
CA LYS A 80 2.21 18.07 10.08
C LYS A 80 1.42 19.31 10.54
N HIS A 81 0.24 19.57 9.96
CA HIS A 81 -0.64 20.67 10.35
C HIS A 81 -1.86 20.33 11.23
N GLU A 82 -2.37 19.09 11.37
CA GLU A 82 -3.64 18.95 12.13
C GLU A 82 -4.06 17.57 12.73
N ASP A 83 -3.34 16.45 12.55
CA ASP A 83 -3.87 15.13 13.02
C ASP A 83 -2.80 14.17 13.57
N ALA A 84 -2.57 14.20 14.90
CA ALA A 84 -1.55 13.37 15.56
C ALA A 84 -1.81 11.86 15.42
N GLU A 85 -3.07 11.41 15.39
CA GLU A 85 -3.43 10.00 15.28
C GLU A 85 -3.09 9.42 13.90
N LYS A 86 -3.43 10.13 12.82
CA LYS A 86 -3.09 9.71 11.45
C LYS A 86 -1.58 9.64 11.23
N LYS A 87 -0.83 10.52 11.91
CA LYS A 87 0.64 10.53 11.88
C LYS A 87 1.23 9.22 12.42
N GLU A 88 0.68 8.72 13.53
CA GLU A 88 1.07 7.46 14.17
C GLU A 88 0.79 6.27 13.23
N GLN A 89 -0.40 6.24 12.62
CA GLN A 89 -0.83 5.17 11.72
C GLN A 89 0.06 5.06 10.48
N VAL A 90 0.33 6.19 9.81
CA VAL A 90 1.22 6.23 8.65
C VAL A 90 2.63 5.79 9.01
N LYS A 91 3.16 6.24 10.16
CA LYS A 91 4.49 5.87 10.64
C LYS A 91 4.60 4.37 10.92
N ASN A 92 3.57 3.75 11.49
CA ASN A 92 3.53 2.31 11.74
C ASN A 92 3.53 1.51 10.43
N LEU A 93 2.73 1.92 9.45
CA LEU A 93 2.71 1.28 8.13
C LEU A 93 4.06 1.39 7.40
N LEU A 94 4.71 2.56 7.44
CA LEU A 94 6.03 2.76 6.82
C LEU A 94 7.13 1.86 7.41
N LYS A 95 7.10 1.62 8.72
CA LYS A 95 8.05 0.73 9.40
C LYS A 95 7.89 -0.73 8.95
N LEU A 96 6.64 -1.19 8.79
CA LEU A 96 6.35 -2.58 8.43
C LEU A 96 6.71 -2.91 6.98
N LEU A 97 6.69 -1.92 6.08
CA LEU A 97 7.08 -2.09 4.68
C LEU A 97 8.62 -2.14 4.47
N VAL A 98 9.44 -1.99 5.51
CA VAL A 98 10.90 -2.21 5.42
C VAL A 98 11.16 -3.71 5.44
N ILE A 99 11.05 -4.32 4.27
CA ILE A 99 11.54 -5.68 4.02
C ILE A 99 13.02 -5.55 3.63
N HIS A 100 13.89 -6.24 4.37
CA HIS A 100 15.33 -6.29 4.17
C HIS A 100 15.71 -7.39 3.15
#